data_AF-A0A0M0GK08-F1
#
_entry.id   AF-A0A0M0GK08-F1
#
_cell.length_a   1.000
_cell.length_b   1.000
_cell.length_c   1.000
_cell.angle_alpha   90.00
_cell.angle_beta   90.00
_cell.angle_gamma   90.00
#
_symmetry.space_group_name_H-M   'P 1'
#
loop_
_entity.id
_entity.type
_entity.pdbx_description
1 polymer ?
#
loop_
_entity_poly.entity_id
_entity_poly.type
_entity_poly.pdbx_seq_one_letter_code
_entity_poly.pdbx_strand_id
1 'polypeptide(L)'
;MRNYKLKTPAPDLFTKEDLKNINVPVLALMAEKSTMHDSAKAVETGKKYVRDIDIVNWKNASHAINGEFSNEVNAKIFDFVEQHSNDN
;
A
#
# COMPACT_ATOMS: atom_id res chain seq x y z
N MET A 1 8.06 19.73 5.54
CA MET A 1 6.71 20.05 5.02
C MET A 1 6.59 21.41 4.33
N ARG A 2 7.70 22.03 3.87
CA ARG A 2 7.70 23.41 3.33
C ARG A 2 7.14 23.54 1.90
N ASN A 3 6.99 22.42 1.19
CA ASN A 3 6.48 22.35 -0.19
C ASN A 3 5.17 21.53 -0.31
N TYR A 4 4.54 21.16 0.81
CA TYR A 4 3.27 20.44 0.77
C TYR A 4 2.12 21.46 0.74
N LYS A 5 1.50 21.66 -0.42
CA LYS A 5 0.29 22.47 -0.57
C LYS A 5 -0.94 21.57 -0.60
N LEU A 6 -1.75 21.65 0.45
CA LEU A 6 -3.09 21.04 0.45
C LEU A 6 -3.97 21.78 -0.56
N LYS A 7 -4.43 21.07 -1.59
CA LYS A 7 -5.48 21.56 -2.49
C LYS A 7 -6.83 21.08 -1.99
N THR A 8 -7.83 21.96 -2.09
CA THR A 8 -9.22 21.67 -1.73
C THR A 8 -10.07 21.50 -3.00
N PRO A 9 -11.14 20.67 -2.94
CA PRO A 9 -11.48 19.79 -1.81
C PRO A 9 -10.46 18.65 -1.65
N ALA A 10 -10.34 18.13 -0.43
CA ALA A 10 -9.59 16.91 -0.22
C ALA A 10 -10.27 15.78 -1.00
N PRO A 11 -9.50 14.82 -1.55
CA PRO A 11 -10.09 13.65 -2.20
C PRO A 11 -10.94 12.86 -1.20
N ASP A 12 -12.07 12.35 -1.67
CA ASP A 12 -12.89 11.43 -0.90
C ASP A 12 -12.17 10.09 -0.68
N LEU A 13 -12.47 9.45 0.45
CA LEU A 13 -11.99 8.09 0.72
C LEU A 13 -12.76 7.09 -0.13
N PHE A 14 -12.06 6.08 -0.64
CA PHE A 14 -12.71 4.94 -1.29
C PHE A 14 -13.71 4.26 -0.37
N THR A 15 -14.89 3.95 -0.90
CA THR A 15 -15.88 3.14 -0.21
C THR A 15 -15.46 1.66 -0.21
N LYS A 16 -16.14 0.85 0.60
CA LYS A 16 -15.93 -0.61 0.61
C LYS A 16 -16.27 -1.25 -0.74
N GLU A 17 -17.21 -0.66 -1.48
CA GLU A 17 -17.61 -1.15 -2.80
C GLU A 17 -16.56 -0.80 -3.85
N ASP A 18 -15.96 0.39 -3.78
CA ASP A 18 -14.84 0.77 -4.65
C ASP A 18 -13.65 -0.18 -4.48
N LEU A 19 -13.29 -0.52 -3.23
CA LEU A 19 -12.20 -1.45 -2.94
C LEU A 19 -12.44 -2.86 -3.49
N LYS A 20 -13.71 -3.32 -3.48
CA LYS A 20 -14.10 -4.62 -4.06
C LYS A 20 -14.07 -4.63 -5.58
N ASN A 21 -14.22 -3.46 -6.21
CA ASN A 21 -14.18 -3.29 -7.65
C ASN A 21 -12.76 -3.16 -8.21
N ILE A 22 -11.72 -3.25 -7.37
CA ILE A 22 -10.35 -3.38 -7.83
C ILE A 22 -10.16 -4.80 -8.38
N ASN A 23 -10.02 -4.91 -9.70
CA ASN A 23 -9.92 -6.18 -10.43
C ASN A 23 -8.51 -6.43 -11.01
N VAL A 24 -7.51 -5.73 -10.48
CA VAL A 24 -6.09 -5.93 -10.85
C VAL A 24 -5.33 -6.40 -9.61
N PRO A 25 -4.24 -7.18 -9.78
CA PRO A 25 -3.35 -7.49 -8.69
C PRO A 25 -2.79 -6.23 -8.02
N VAL A 26 -2.81 -6.17 -6.69
CA VAL A 26 -2.30 -5.04 -5.92
C VAL A 26 -1.25 -5.48 -4.91
N LEU A 27 -0.05 -4.89 -5.01
CA LEU A 27 0.94 -4.93 -3.92
C LEU A 27 0.80 -3.67 -3.06
N ALA A 28 0.54 -3.84 -1.77
CA ALA A 28 0.48 -2.76 -0.79
C ALA A 28 1.55 -2.92 0.30
N LEU A 29 2.51 -2.00 0.33
CA LEU A 29 3.57 -1.96 1.34
C LEU A 29 3.26 -0.90 2.38
N MET A 30 2.99 -1.34 3.60
CA MET A 30 2.56 -0.49 4.71
C MET A 30 3.67 -0.38 5.76
N ALA A 31 3.87 0.80 6.33
CA ALA A 31 4.91 1.05 7.32
C ALA A 31 4.31 1.20 8.73
N GLU A 32 4.68 0.34 9.67
CA GLU A 32 4.06 0.28 11.00
C GLU A 32 4.13 1.62 11.76
N LYS A 33 5.24 2.35 11.63
CA LYS A 33 5.47 3.64 12.31
C LYS A 33 5.21 4.85 11.39
N SER A 34 4.34 4.69 10.40
CA SER A 34 3.90 5.77 9.51
C SER A 34 3.18 6.86 10.30
N THR A 35 3.63 8.12 10.19
CA THR A 35 2.93 9.27 10.79
C THR A 35 1.73 9.75 9.96
N MET A 36 1.52 9.18 8.77
CA MET A 36 0.51 9.64 7.81
C MET A 36 -0.82 8.88 7.92
N HIS A 37 -0.81 7.62 8.38
CA HIS A 37 -2.00 6.77 8.43
C HIS A 37 -1.83 5.65 9.46
N ASP A 38 -2.95 5.06 9.89
CA ASP A 38 -2.97 3.84 10.70
C ASP A 38 -2.73 2.62 9.80
N SER A 39 -1.49 2.14 9.81
CA SER A 39 -1.07 1.02 8.95
C SER A 39 -1.77 -0.29 9.31
N ALA A 40 -2.05 -0.54 10.59
CA ALA A 40 -2.72 -1.76 11.02
C ALA A 40 -4.17 -1.80 10.49
N LYS A 41 -4.90 -0.68 10.61
CA LYS A 41 -6.26 -0.56 10.09
C LYS A 41 -6.32 -0.64 8.56
N ALA A 42 -5.34 -0.05 7.88
CA ALA A 42 -5.24 -0.13 6.43
C ALA A 42 -4.97 -1.56 5.95
N VAL A 43 -4.11 -2.31 6.65
CA VAL A 43 -3.86 -3.74 6.38
C VAL A 43 -5.13 -4.57 6.55
N GLU A 44 -5.86 -4.38 7.65
CA GLU A 44 -7.13 -5.07 7.89
C GLU A 44 -8.15 -4.76 6.79
N THR A 45 -8.30 -3.48 6.44
CA THR A 45 -9.27 -3.02 5.43
C THR A 45 -8.92 -3.56 4.05
N GLY A 46 -7.65 -3.49 3.65
CA GLY A 46 -7.16 -4.01 2.38
C GLY A 46 -7.45 -5.50 2.23
N LYS A 47 -7.02 -6.32 3.20
CA LYS A 47 -7.26 -7.77 3.21
C LYS A 47 -8.75 -8.15 3.18
N LYS A 48 -9.60 -7.30 3.74
CA LYS A 48 -11.04 -7.57 3.85
C LYS A 48 -11.82 -7.25 2.58
N TYR A 49 -11.41 -6.22 1.84
CA TYR A 49 -12.23 -5.66 0.75
C TYR A 49 -11.59 -5.77 -0.63
N VAL A 50 -10.26 -5.83 -0.75
CA VAL A 50 -9.59 -5.96 -2.04
C VAL A 50 -9.42 -7.45 -2.34
N ARG A 51 -9.82 -7.88 -3.54
CA ARG A 51 -9.88 -9.31 -3.91
C ARG A 51 -8.51 -9.93 -4.11
N ASP A 52 -7.66 -9.25 -4.87
CA ASP A 52 -6.33 -9.72 -5.23
C ASP A 52 -5.28 -8.75 -4.69
N ILE A 53 -4.99 -8.88 -3.39
CA ILE A 53 -4.08 -7.99 -2.68
C ILE A 53 -3.01 -8.77 -1.93
N ASP A 54 -1.77 -8.39 -2.18
CA ASP A 54 -0.62 -8.79 -1.42
C ASP A 54 -0.20 -7.61 -0.53
N ILE A 55 -0.48 -7.69 0.76
CA ILE A 55 -0.29 -6.57 1.70
C ILE A 55 0.59 -6.94 2.87
N VAL A 56 1.66 -6.16 3.05
CA VAL A 56 2.70 -6.38 4.04
C VAL A 56 2.76 -5.17 4.98
N ASN A 57 2.71 -5.43 6.29
CA ASN A 57 2.99 -4.42 7.30
C ASN A 57 4.43 -4.54 7.80
N TRP A 58 5.26 -3.60 7.42
CA TRP A 58 6.68 -3.60 7.73
C TRP A 58 6.94 -3.05 9.13
N LYS A 59 7.40 -3.93 10.01
CA LYS A 59 7.68 -3.58 11.40
C LYS A 59 8.83 -2.58 11.48
N ASN A 60 8.71 -1.61 12.38
CA ASN A 60 9.69 -0.54 12.60
C ASN A 60 10.00 0.39 11.41
N ALA A 61 9.35 0.23 10.25
CA ALA A 61 9.52 1.15 9.14
C ALA A 61 8.78 2.46 9.38
N SER A 62 9.40 3.57 9.00
CA SER A 62 8.74 4.87 8.93
C SER A 62 7.99 5.01 7.60
N HIS A 63 7.33 6.16 7.40
CA HIS A 63 6.67 6.47 6.13
C HIS A 63 7.63 6.42 4.92
N ALA A 64 8.95 6.56 5.14
CA ALA A 64 9.98 6.47 4.11
C ALA A 64 10.58 5.06 3.97
N ILE A 65 9.75 4.01 4.06
CA ILE A 65 10.15 2.60 3.95
C ILE A 65 11.02 2.30 2.73
N ASN A 66 10.77 2.98 1.61
CA ASN A 66 11.51 2.81 0.37
C ASN A 66 12.97 3.31 0.46
N GLY A 67 13.28 4.21 1.40
CA GLY A 67 14.66 4.62 1.68
C GLY A 67 15.31 3.79 2.78
N GLU A 68 14.54 3.41 3.80
CA GLU A 68 15.04 2.65 4.97
C GLU A 68 15.32 1.17 4.65
N PHE A 69 14.48 0.54 3.83
CA PHE A 69 14.51 -0.89 3.51
C PHE A 69 14.51 -1.11 2.00
N SER A 70 15.33 -0.32 1.29
CA SER A 70 15.33 -0.26 -0.18
C SER A 70 15.49 -1.64 -0.84
N ASN A 71 16.38 -2.48 -0.31
CA ASN A 71 16.67 -3.80 -0.89
C ASN A 71 15.48 -4.74 -0.73
N GLU A 72 14.90 -4.81 0.47
CA GLU A 72 13.76 -5.69 0.71
C GLU A 72 12.48 -5.22 0.00
N VAL A 73 12.27 -3.91 -0.09
CA VAL A 73 11.18 -3.34 -0.89
C VAL A 73 11.34 -3.74 -2.36
N ASN A 74 12.54 -3.59 -2.93
CA ASN A 74 12.81 -4.00 -4.30
C ASN A 74 12.58 -5.50 -4.50
N ALA A 75 13.07 -6.34 -3.59
CA ALA A 75 12.87 -7.78 -3.66
C ALA A 75 11.37 -8.15 -3.66
N LYS A 76 10.56 -7.51 -2.82
CA LYS A 76 9.12 -7.78 -2.77
C LYS A 76 8.38 -7.29 -4.02
N ILE A 77 8.82 -6.19 -4.62
CA ILE A 77 8.30 -5.73 -5.91
C ILE A 77 8.64 -6.73 -7.02
N PHE A 78 9.89 -7.23 -7.08
CA PHE A 78 10.27 -8.23 -8.08
C PHE A 78 9.46 -9.52 -7.92
N ASP A 79 9.35 -10.05 -6.70
CA ASP A 79 8.53 -11.23 -6.39
C ASP A 79 7.08 -11.06 -6.87
N PHE A 80 6.46 -9.92 -6.58
CA PHE A 80 5.10 -9.62 -7.04
C PHE A 80 5.01 -9.55 -8.57
N VAL A 81 5.95 -8.85 -9.22
CA VAL A 81 5.95 -8.76 -10.69
C VAL A 81 6.17 -10.12 -11.33
N GLU A 82 7.09 -10.94 -10.83
CA GLU A 82 7.34 -12.30 -11.34
C GLU A 82 6.12 -13.20 -11.20
N GLN A 83 5.41 -13.12 -10.07
CA GLN A 83 4.19 -13.90 -9.83
C GLN A 83 3.06 -13.53 -10.80
N HIS A 84 2.92 -12.25 -11.14
CA HIS A 84 1.82 -11.75 -11.98
C HIS A 84 2.19 -11.48 -13.44
N SER A 85 3.46 -11.63 -13.85
CA SER A 85 3.90 -11.45 -15.25
C SER A 85 3.53 -12.62 -16.16
N ASN A 86 3.19 -13.78 -15.58
CA ASN A 86 2.80 -14.99 -16.33
C ASN A 86 1.28 -15.11 -16.55
N ASP A 87 0.48 -14.10 -16.19
CA ASP A 87 -0.99 -14.11 -16.32
C ASP A 87 -1.48 -13.67 -17.73
N ASN A 88 -0.68 -13.93 -18.78
CA ASN A 88 -0.97 -13.59 -20.17
C ASN A 88 -1.51 -14.78 -20.97
#